data_AF-R1GLN8-F1
#
_entry.id   AF-R1GLN8-F1
#
_cell.length_a   1.000
_cell.length_b   1.000
_cell.length_c   1.000
_cell.angle_alpha   90.00
_cell.angle_beta   90.00
_cell.angle_gamma   90.00
#
_symmetry.space_group_name_H-M   'P 1'
#
loop_
_entity.id
_entity.type
_entity.pdbx_description
1 polymer ?
#
loop_
_entity_poly.entity_id
_entity_poly.type
_entity_poly.pdbx_seq_one_letter_code
_entity_poly.pdbx_strand_id
1 'polypeptide(L)'
;MTNFLASLIASFSAEGISNAFIYSIFLLMLISTVLAFKGKAQRFTTNTTNLLTSLGILGTFAGIVVGLMEFNPTDIDGSIEALLAGLKTAFLTSLVGMAGSIIYKGIVGLIPEKEETAAQAIGPEDIFSVMSKQLAASTELLSAIKGDEDSSLTSQIKMLRTDISDANKSQTAFQDLQLAKGETFQTQLWKKMDEFGEVLSKSATEQVINALKEVIVEFNEKLTEQFGENFKRLDESVKKLVDWQENYRHQLEDMANKYQLGVDAISSTEKSVASINERAESIPATMEKLHQVMELGHGQVTELEHRLEAFKDLRDKAVEAMPQIREQMDSTMSVIGDSVKAASNHYETMLIESQKVIDHFGATATDSVEKLRTNIEGGAEKVSNQLIESSQTLSGKLAEASSDIQDQVSTATGGLRNVTDHLSESTEMIRQQLEDAFTELNAEMRVLVADIKDDAKQTGTVLKDANQELLASTREIQTETTEAIRKLHDRLETTLEEVFKIQAQHVRRTFDSLEDQITQSVGKTGSAVEKQVEVLDLQMQQEINRTMNEMGEALATITQQFTRDYQKLTREMSNVVNTKVAV
;
A
#
# COMPACT_ATOMS: atom_id res chain seq x y z
N MET A 1 -8.95 5.86 41.06
CA MET A 1 -7.57 5.60 40.61
C MET A 1 -6.91 6.80 39.93
N THR A 2 -7.65 7.59 39.14
CA THR A 2 -7.15 8.81 38.45
C THR A 2 -6.57 9.86 39.40
N ASN A 3 -7.23 10.18 40.52
CA ASN A 3 -6.73 11.19 41.48
C ASN A 3 -5.47 10.75 42.24
N PHE A 4 -5.30 9.45 42.49
CA PHE A 4 -4.11 8.92 43.16
C PHE A 4 -2.87 9.03 42.26
N LEU A 5 -3.01 8.59 41.00
CA LEU A 5 -1.95 8.73 39.98
C LEU A 5 -1.61 10.20 39.74
N ALA A 6 -2.60 11.07 39.62
CA ALA A 6 -2.37 12.51 39.45
C ALA A 6 -1.64 13.11 40.66
N SER A 7 -2.00 12.76 41.91
CA SER A 7 -1.31 13.25 43.11
C SER A 7 0.13 12.74 43.24
N LEU A 8 0.38 11.50 42.79
CA LEU A 8 1.71 10.91 42.78
C LEU A 8 2.61 11.59 41.74
N ILE A 9 2.07 11.84 40.55
CA ILE A 9 2.76 12.49 39.43
C ILE A 9 3.03 13.97 39.74
N ALA A 10 2.08 14.68 40.38
CA ALA A 10 2.23 16.08 40.78
C ALA A 10 3.21 16.31 41.94
N SER A 11 3.65 15.25 42.63
CA SER A 11 4.63 15.37 43.73
C SER A 11 6.09 15.44 43.25
N PHE A 12 6.32 15.22 41.94
CA PHE A 12 7.64 15.28 41.32
C PHE A 12 7.66 16.34 40.22
N SER A 13 8.78 17.05 40.08
CA SER A 13 8.97 17.98 38.96
C SER A 13 9.13 17.22 37.63
N ALA A 14 8.80 17.90 36.53
CA ALA A 14 8.96 17.35 35.17
C ALA A 14 10.41 16.87 34.89
N GLU A 15 11.39 17.60 35.43
CA GLU A 15 12.80 17.22 35.36
C GLU A 15 13.12 15.96 36.19
N GLY A 16 12.54 15.83 37.40
CA GLY A 16 12.72 14.67 38.27
C GLY A 16 12.21 13.38 37.64
N ILE A 17 11.02 13.42 37.03
CA ILE A 17 10.44 12.27 36.33
C ILE A 17 11.26 11.91 35.09
N SER A 18 11.67 12.91 34.30
CA SER A 18 12.48 12.68 33.10
C SER A 18 13.83 12.04 33.44
N ASN A 19 14.50 12.51 34.51
CA ASN A 19 15.75 11.94 34.99
C ASN A 19 15.57 10.49 35.50
N ALA A 20 14.46 10.19 36.18
CA ALA A 20 14.16 8.82 36.62
C ALA A 20 14.02 7.86 35.43
N PHE A 21 13.38 8.29 34.34
CA PHE A 21 13.30 7.50 33.11
C PHE A 21 14.66 7.31 32.45
N ILE A 22 15.50 8.35 32.39
CA ILE A 22 16.86 8.25 31.86
C ILE A 22 17.69 7.24 32.66
N TYR A 23 17.66 7.29 34.00
CA TYR A 23 18.35 6.33 34.85
C TYR A 23 17.82 4.90 34.67
N SER A 24 16.50 4.75 34.50
CA SER A 24 15.88 3.45 34.23
C SER A 24 16.32 2.87 32.87
N ILE A 25 16.41 3.70 31.83
CA ILE A 25 16.93 3.32 30.50
C ILE A 25 18.39 2.85 30.62
N PHE A 26 19.25 3.59 31.32
CA PHE A 26 20.64 3.19 31.53
C PHE A 26 20.77 1.90 32.36
N LEU A 27 19.97 1.74 33.41
CA LEU A 27 19.96 0.54 34.25
C LEU A 27 19.50 -0.68 33.43
N LEU A 28 18.44 -0.55 32.65
CA LEU A 28 17.90 -1.61 31.81
C LEU A 28 18.91 -2.01 30.73
N MET A 29 19.56 -1.03 30.10
CA MET A 29 20.64 -1.27 29.13
C MET A 29 21.79 -2.04 29.78
N LEU A 30 22.28 -1.61 30.95
CA LEU A 30 23.39 -2.26 31.66
C LEU A 30 23.05 -3.70 32.07
N ILE A 31 21.88 -3.90 32.66
CA ILE A 31 21.38 -5.23 33.06
C ILE A 31 21.31 -6.15 31.84
N SER A 32 20.74 -5.65 30.74
CA SER A 32 20.56 -6.44 29.54
C SER A 32 21.88 -6.76 28.84
N THR A 33 22.83 -5.84 28.81
CA THR A 33 24.19 -6.10 28.30
C THR A 33 24.89 -7.17 29.14
N VAL A 34 24.79 -7.12 30.48
CA VAL A 34 25.37 -8.17 31.36
C VAL A 34 24.71 -9.53 31.14
N LEU A 35 23.39 -9.57 30.92
CA LEU A 35 22.65 -10.80 30.60
C LEU A 35 23.01 -11.37 29.22
N ALA A 36 23.18 -10.49 28.23
CA ALA A 36 23.62 -10.85 26.88
C ALA A 36 25.03 -11.46 26.89
N PHE A 37 25.98 -10.85 27.62
CA PHE A 37 27.33 -11.42 27.80
C PHE A 37 27.34 -12.73 28.59
N LYS A 38 26.38 -12.95 29.50
CA LYS A 38 26.24 -14.20 30.25
C LYS A 38 25.43 -15.29 29.52
N GLY A 39 24.90 -15.00 28.33
CA GLY A 39 24.08 -15.93 27.56
C GLY A 39 22.78 -16.37 28.26
N LYS A 40 22.23 -15.56 29.17
CA LYS A 40 21.00 -15.88 29.91
C LYS A 40 19.87 -14.95 29.50
N ALA A 41 18.64 -15.50 29.50
CA ALA A 41 17.41 -14.77 29.16
C ALA A 41 17.40 -14.13 27.76
N GLN A 42 17.70 -14.93 26.72
CA GLN A 42 17.78 -14.49 25.31
C GLN A 42 16.51 -13.76 24.83
N ARG A 43 15.32 -14.18 25.29
CA ARG A 43 14.06 -13.48 25.00
C ARG A 43 14.04 -12.03 25.53
N PHE A 44 14.62 -11.79 26.71
CA PHE A 44 14.70 -10.45 27.31
C PHE A 44 15.75 -9.59 26.59
N THR A 45 16.91 -10.15 26.27
CA THR A 45 17.99 -9.44 25.58
C THR A 45 17.62 -9.06 24.15
N THR A 46 16.90 -9.92 23.41
CA THR A 46 16.40 -9.60 22.05
C THR A 46 15.33 -8.51 22.08
N ASN A 47 14.45 -8.49 23.08
CA ASN A 47 13.37 -7.50 23.17
C ASN A 47 13.81 -6.18 23.83
N THR A 48 15.04 -6.10 24.35
CA THR A 48 15.55 -4.91 25.05
C THR A 48 15.61 -3.66 24.16
N THR A 49 15.97 -3.80 22.89
CA THR A 49 15.98 -2.69 21.92
C THR A 49 14.61 -2.01 21.83
N ASN A 50 13.54 -2.80 21.82
CA ASN A 50 12.16 -2.29 21.81
C ASN A 50 11.81 -1.65 23.14
N LEU A 51 12.16 -2.29 24.26
CA LEU A 51 11.90 -1.76 25.61
C LEU A 51 12.59 -0.42 25.88
N LEU A 52 13.85 -0.24 25.47
CA LEU A 52 14.57 1.03 25.61
C LEU A 52 13.88 2.18 24.86
N THR A 53 13.41 1.90 23.64
CA THR A 53 12.70 2.87 22.80
C THR A 53 11.32 3.19 23.38
N SER A 54 10.54 2.17 23.76
CA SER A 54 9.23 2.36 24.39
C SER A 54 9.30 3.09 25.73
N LEU A 55 10.33 2.83 26.54
CA LEU A 55 10.56 3.52 27.81
C LEU A 55 10.95 4.99 27.60
N GLY A 56 11.71 5.29 26.55
CA GLY A 56 12.03 6.67 26.12
C GLY A 56 10.79 7.45 25.69
N ILE A 57 9.93 6.83 24.88
CA ILE A 57 8.64 7.41 24.45
C ILE A 57 7.73 7.66 25.66
N LEU A 58 7.62 6.68 26.56
CA LEU A 58 6.80 6.81 27.78
C LEU A 58 7.30 7.94 28.68
N GLY A 59 8.62 8.09 28.83
CA GLY A 59 9.22 9.21 29.58
C GLY A 59 8.87 10.57 29.01
N THR A 60 8.85 10.72 27.68
CA THR A 60 8.48 11.99 27.03
C THR A 60 7.02 12.33 27.28
N PHE A 61 6.11 11.36 27.15
CA PHE A 61 4.70 11.58 27.45
C PHE A 61 4.48 11.90 28.93
N ALA A 62 5.16 11.20 29.85
CA ALA A 62 5.07 11.48 31.28
C ALA A 62 5.55 12.89 31.63
N GLY A 63 6.68 13.34 31.06
CA GLY A 63 7.22 14.68 31.28
C GLY A 63 6.32 15.78 30.74
N ILE A 64 5.70 15.58 29.56
CA ILE A 64 4.73 16.52 28.99
C ILE A 64 3.49 16.63 29.88
N VAL A 65 2.96 15.50 30.38
CA VAL A 65 1.79 15.51 31.27
C VAL A 65 2.08 16.28 32.56
N VAL A 66 3.26 16.11 33.16
CA VAL A 66 3.66 16.85 34.37
C VAL A 66 3.80 18.34 34.09
N GLY A 67 4.44 18.71 32.98
CA GLY A 67 4.56 20.12 32.57
C GLY A 67 3.21 20.79 32.31
N LEU A 68 2.22 20.05 31.79
CA LEU A 68 0.85 20.54 31.61
C LEU A 68 0.08 20.63 32.94
N MET A 69 0.42 19.83 33.95
CA MET A 69 -0.20 19.91 35.28
C MET A 69 0.30 21.11 36.09
N GLU A 70 1.52 21.60 35.82
CA GLU A 70 2.07 22.83 36.41
C GLU A 70 1.60 24.11 35.67
N PHE A 71 0.87 23.97 34.56
CA PHE A 71 0.39 25.10 33.77
C PHE A 71 -0.74 25.86 34.49
N ASN A 72 -0.50 27.13 34.80
CA ASN A 72 -1.49 28.01 35.43
C ASN A 72 -2.13 28.95 34.38
N PRO A 73 -3.44 28.83 34.11
CA PRO A 73 -4.14 29.71 33.15
C PRO A 73 -4.16 31.19 33.52
N THR A 74 -3.81 31.55 34.75
CA THR A 74 -3.79 32.94 35.24
C THR A 74 -2.41 33.61 35.16
N ASP A 75 -1.34 32.84 34.92
CA ASP A 75 0.03 33.33 34.72
C ASP A 75 0.64 32.58 33.52
N ILE A 76 0.20 32.96 32.33
CA ILE A 76 0.53 32.27 31.08
C ILE A 76 2.02 32.38 30.78
N ASP A 77 2.64 33.54 30.98
CA ASP A 77 4.04 33.78 30.62
C ASP A 77 4.99 32.94 31.49
N GLY A 78 4.79 32.92 32.81
CA GLY A 78 5.57 32.07 33.72
C GLY A 78 5.32 30.56 33.49
N SER A 79 4.07 30.19 33.18
CA SER A 79 3.69 28.80 32.89
C SER A 79 4.28 28.28 31.59
N ILE A 80 4.43 29.13 30.56
CA ILE A 80 5.06 28.76 29.28
C ILE A 80 6.56 28.51 29.48
N GLU A 81 7.26 29.34 30.26
CA GLU A 81 8.69 29.15 30.53
C GLU A 81 8.96 27.82 31.25
N ALA A 82 8.17 27.51 32.29
CA ALA A 82 8.23 26.23 33.00
C ALA A 82 7.88 25.03 32.10
N LEU A 83 6.84 25.16 31.27
CA LEU A 83 6.43 24.13 30.31
C LEU A 83 7.53 23.85 29.28
N LEU A 84 8.17 24.89 28.73
CA LEU A 84 9.26 24.75 27.75
C LEU A 84 10.50 24.10 28.36
N ALA A 85 10.81 24.42 29.63
CA ALA A 85 11.90 23.77 30.36
C ALA A 85 11.61 22.27 30.62
N GLY A 86 10.38 21.93 31.03
CA GLY A 86 9.94 20.54 31.21
C GLY A 86 9.89 19.76 29.89
N LEU A 87 9.48 20.41 28.81
CA LEU A 87 9.41 19.82 27.48
C LEU A 87 10.81 19.52 26.92
N LYS A 88 11.78 20.41 27.13
CA LYS A 88 13.19 20.18 26.73
C LYS A 88 13.76 18.92 27.39
N THR A 89 13.49 18.71 28.67
CA THR A 89 13.99 17.52 29.40
C THR A 89 13.20 16.26 29.03
N ALA A 90 11.89 16.37 28.80
CA ALA A 90 11.04 15.27 28.33
C ALA A 90 11.44 14.76 26.93
N PHE A 91 11.80 15.62 25.98
CA PHE A 91 12.30 15.19 24.67
C PHE A 91 13.64 14.47 24.75
N LEU A 92 14.48 14.84 25.72
CA LEU A 92 15.78 14.20 25.94
C LEU A 92 15.64 12.72 26.32
N THR A 93 14.56 12.32 27.01
CA THR A 93 14.34 10.91 27.39
C THR A 93 14.10 10.01 26.18
N SER A 94 13.38 10.48 25.16
CA SER A 94 13.16 9.74 23.92
C SER A 94 14.43 9.66 23.09
N LEU A 95 15.21 10.75 23.03
CA LEU A 95 16.52 10.75 22.38
C LEU A 95 17.47 9.73 23.02
N VAL A 96 17.53 9.69 24.36
CA VAL A 96 18.34 8.72 25.11
C VAL A 96 17.83 7.29 24.91
N GLY A 97 16.51 7.08 24.85
CA GLY A 97 15.92 5.75 24.57
C GLY A 97 16.26 5.22 23.18
N MET A 98 16.17 6.07 22.14
CA MET A 98 16.54 5.72 20.77
C MET A 98 18.06 5.55 20.59
N ALA A 99 18.86 6.45 21.17
CA ALA A 99 20.32 6.32 21.13
C ALA A 99 20.78 5.06 21.87
N GLY A 100 20.20 4.78 23.04
CA GLY A 100 20.46 3.57 23.82
C GLY A 100 20.08 2.30 23.07
N SER A 101 18.97 2.29 22.33
CA SER A 101 18.55 1.12 21.54
C SER A 101 19.49 0.84 20.35
N ILE A 102 19.97 1.89 19.68
CA ILE A 102 20.98 1.78 18.62
C ILE A 102 22.31 1.26 19.17
N ILE A 103 22.80 1.84 20.27
CA ILE A 103 24.05 1.42 20.93
C ILE A 103 23.94 -0.04 21.38
N TYR A 104 22.84 -0.41 22.02
CA TYR A 104 22.60 -1.77 22.49
C TYR A 104 22.55 -2.77 21.33
N LYS A 105 21.89 -2.44 20.22
CA LYS A 105 21.86 -3.28 19.01
C LYS A 105 23.26 -3.47 18.40
N GLY A 106 24.09 -2.42 18.41
CA GLY A 106 25.49 -2.49 18.01
C GLY A 106 26.34 -3.40 18.91
N ILE A 107 26.14 -3.34 20.23
CA ILE A 107 26.84 -4.19 21.20
C ILE A 107 26.44 -5.66 21.04
N VAL A 108 25.14 -5.96 20.95
CA VAL A 108 24.65 -7.34 20.79
C VAL A 108 25.07 -7.94 19.45
N GLY A 109 25.12 -7.14 18.38
CA GLY A 109 25.61 -7.58 17.07
C GLY A 109 27.09 -7.97 17.02
N LEU A 110 27.89 -7.60 18.03
CA LEU A 110 29.30 -7.97 18.18
C LEU A 110 29.52 -9.23 19.04
N ILE A 111 28.47 -9.74 19.70
CA ILE A 111 28.56 -10.95 20.52
C ILE A 111 28.30 -12.16 19.62
N PRO A 112 29.26 -13.10 19.47
CA PRO A 112 29.07 -14.29 18.64
C PRO A 112 27.97 -15.17 19.25
N GLU A 113 26.94 -15.43 18.45
CA GLU A 113 25.82 -16.26 18.85
C GLU A 113 26.29 -17.72 19.01
N LYS A 114 26.10 -18.29 20.20
CA LYS A 114 26.30 -19.73 20.42
C LYS A 114 25.09 -20.41 19.78
N GLU A 115 25.29 -21.03 18.62
CA GLU A 115 24.29 -21.86 17.95
C GLU A 115 23.78 -22.95 18.89
N GLU A 116 22.64 -22.69 19.52
CA GLU A 116 21.76 -23.74 20.00
C GLU A 116 20.34 -23.18 19.92
N THR A 117 19.55 -23.80 19.06
CA THR A 117 18.19 -23.41 18.60
C THR A 117 18.09 -22.29 17.57
N ALA A 118 18.80 -22.48 16.44
CA ALA A 118 18.27 -22.04 15.15
C ALA A 118 16.87 -22.64 14.96
N ALA A 119 15.85 -21.79 14.94
CA ALA A 119 14.60 -22.10 14.26
C ALA A 119 14.98 -22.51 12.82
N GLN A 120 14.61 -23.74 12.43
CA GLN A 120 14.85 -24.29 11.10
C GLN A 120 14.39 -23.27 10.05
N ALA A 121 15.35 -22.65 9.37
CA ALA A 121 15.12 -22.02 8.09
C ALA A 121 14.88 -23.18 7.11
N ILE A 122 13.60 -23.44 6.82
CA ILE A 122 13.16 -24.48 5.90
C ILE A 122 13.74 -24.13 4.51
N GLY A 123 14.73 -24.90 4.06
CA GLY A 123 15.29 -24.76 2.72
C GLY A 123 14.37 -25.37 1.65
N PRO A 124 14.56 -25.04 0.35
CA PRO A 124 13.81 -25.65 -0.75
C PRO A 124 13.89 -27.19 -0.77
N GLU A 125 15.02 -27.79 -0.35
CA GLU A 125 15.14 -29.24 -0.16
C GLU A 125 14.24 -29.79 0.96
N ASP A 126 14.06 -29.05 2.07
CA ASP A 126 13.16 -29.45 3.15
C ASP A 126 11.69 -29.31 2.74
N ILE A 127 11.36 -28.28 1.95
CA ILE A 127 10.03 -28.12 1.34
C ILE A 127 9.78 -29.28 0.37
N PHE A 128 10.74 -29.66 -0.47
CA PHE A 128 10.60 -30.79 -1.39
C PHE A 128 10.47 -32.12 -0.63
N SER A 129 11.20 -32.30 0.47
CA SER A 129 11.10 -33.46 1.37
C SER A 129 9.72 -33.54 2.06
N VAL A 130 9.19 -32.41 2.54
CA VAL A 130 7.86 -32.36 3.16
C VAL A 130 6.76 -32.49 2.11
N MET A 131 6.88 -31.86 0.95
CA MET A 131 5.90 -31.98 -0.14
C MET A 131 5.90 -33.37 -0.76
N SER A 132 7.04 -34.06 -0.86
CA SER A 132 7.10 -35.45 -1.31
C SER A 132 6.51 -36.41 -0.26
N LYS A 133 6.74 -36.17 1.04
CA LYS A 133 6.05 -36.90 2.12
C LYS A 133 4.55 -36.61 2.16
N GLN A 134 4.14 -35.37 1.90
CA GLN A 134 2.74 -34.96 1.79
C GLN A 134 2.08 -35.61 0.58
N LEU A 135 2.77 -35.67 -0.56
CA LEU A 135 2.30 -36.37 -1.76
C LEU A 135 2.16 -37.87 -1.49
N ALA A 136 3.13 -38.49 -0.79
CA ALA A 136 3.06 -39.90 -0.40
C ALA A 136 1.88 -40.17 0.55
N ALA A 137 1.71 -39.35 1.59
CA ALA A 137 0.59 -39.45 2.53
C ALA A 137 -0.77 -39.17 1.87
N SER A 138 -0.82 -38.24 0.92
CA SER A 138 -2.03 -37.93 0.14
C SER A 138 -2.36 -39.06 -0.85
N THR A 139 -1.34 -39.73 -1.40
CA THR A 139 -1.51 -40.91 -2.25
C THR A 139 -1.96 -42.12 -1.43
N GLU A 140 -1.46 -42.28 -0.20
CA GLU A 140 -1.92 -43.29 0.76
C GLU A 140 -3.36 -43.05 1.19
N LEU A 141 -3.75 -41.80 1.48
CA LEU A 141 -5.14 -41.39 1.72
C LEU A 141 -6.04 -41.68 0.52
N LEU A 142 -5.59 -41.36 -0.69
CA LEU A 142 -6.32 -41.66 -1.91
C LEU A 142 -6.49 -43.18 -2.10
N SER A 143 -5.48 -43.97 -1.76
CA SER A 143 -5.56 -45.44 -1.79
C SER A 143 -6.52 -46.00 -0.73
N ALA A 144 -6.55 -45.41 0.47
CA ALA A 144 -7.48 -45.79 1.54
C ALA A 144 -8.95 -45.41 1.22
N ILE A 145 -9.16 -44.42 0.35
CA ILE A 145 -10.49 -43.94 -0.05
C ILE A 145 -10.98 -44.65 -1.33
N LYS A 146 -10.10 -44.93 -2.30
CA LYS A 146 -10.42 -45.47 -3.63
C LYS A 146 -10.08 -46.96 -3.81
N GLY A 147 -9.28 -47.56 -2.93
CA GLY A 147 -8.80 -48.93 -3.07
C GLY A 147 -9.94 -49.96 -3.11
N ASP A 148 -9.79 -50.97 -3.97
CA ASP A 148 -10.71 -52.11 -4.10
C ASP A 148 -10.41 -53.23 -3.08
N GLU A 149 -9.54 -52.96 -2.10
CA GLU A 149 -9.20 -53.88 -1.00
C GLU A 149 -10.21 -53.76 0.15
N ASP A 150 -10.43 -54.85 0.88
CA ASP A 150 -11.41 -54.98 1.97
C ASP A 150 -11.24 -53.98 3.13
N SER A 151 -10.12 -53.24 3.18
CA SER A 151 -9.79 -52.23 4.19
C SER A 151 -10.21 -50.80 3.81
N SER A 152 -10.60 -50.53 2.56
CA SER A 152 -10.93 -49.17 2.11
C SER A 152 -12.26 -48.67 2.68
N LEU A 153 -12.39 -47.36 2.88
CA LEU A 153 -13.60 -46.75 3.43
C LEU A 153 -14.84 -47.00 2.55
N THR A 154 -14.66 -47.06 1.23
CA THR A 154 -15.73 -47.38 0.29
C THR A 154 -16.15 -48.84 0.36
N SER A 155 -15.20 -49.78 0.56
CA SER A 155 -15.52 -51.21 0.77
C SER A 155 -16.17 -51.44 2.13
N GLN A 156 -15.71 -50.78 3.20
CA GLN A 156 -16.34 -50.84 4.52
C GLN A 156 -17.77 -50.29 4.50
N ILE A 157 -18.06 -49.18 3.80
CA ILE A 157 -19.42 -48.67 3.63
C ILE A 157 -20.30 -49.65 2.83
N LYS A 158 -19.74 -50.32 1.82
CA LYS A 158 -20.44 -51.36 1.05
C LYS A 158 -20.75 -52.59 1.90
N MET A 159 -19.82 -53.04 2.75
CA MET A 159 -20.04 -54.11 3.73
C MET A 159 -21.09 -53.70 4.77
N LEU A 160 -21.01 -52.50 5.34
CA LEU A 160 -22.01 -51.99 6.29
C LEU A 160 -23.42 -51.94 5.67
N ARG A 161 -23.52 -51.53 4.40
CA ARG A 161 -24.80 -51.55 3.67
C ARG A 161 -25.31 -52.97 3.42
N THR A 162 -24.40 -53.92 3.21
CA THR A 162 -24.72 -55.33 2.99
C THR A 162 -25.16 -55.99 4.30
N ASP A 163 -24.47 -55.72 5.41
CA ASP A 163 -24.84 -56.16 6.77
C ASP A 163 -26.18 -55.58 7.21
N ILE A 164 -26.46 -54.30 6.92
CA ILE A 164 -27.77 -53.68 7.18
C ILE A 164 -28.86 -54.33 6.32
N SER A 165 -28.57 -54.64 5.04
CA SER A 165 -29.51 -55.33 4.16
C SER A 165 -29.79 -56.77 4.61
N ASP A 166 -28.78 -57.49 5.12
CA ASP A 166 -28.92 -58.86 5.60
C ASP A 166 -29.57 -58.91 7.00
N ALA A 167 -29.31 -57.93 7.86
CA ALA A 167 -30.07 -57.74 9.12
C ALA A 167 -31.57 -57.53 8.83
N ASN A 168 -31.90 -56.78 7.78
CA ASN A 168 -33.29 -56.57 7.38
C ASN A 168 -33.94 -57.85 6.82
N LYS A 169 -33.20 -58.69 6.08
CA LYS A 169 -33.67 -60.03 5.67
C LYS A 169 -33.85 -61.00 6.83
N SER A 170 -32.98 -60.95 7.83
CA SER A 170 -33.09 -61.77 9.05
C SER A 170 -34.33 -61.41 9.88
N GLN A 171 -34.75 -60.14 9.86
CA GLN A 171 -36.00 -59.69 10.47
C GLN A 171 -37.22 -60.28 9.75
N THR A 172 -37.20 -60.37 8.42
CA THR A 172 -38.28 -60.98 7.62
C THR A 172 -38.35 -62.50 7.80
N ALA A 173 -37.19 -63.18 7.85
CA ALA A 173 -37.13 -64.63 8.05
C ALA A 173 -37.61 -65.08 9.45
N PHE A 174 -37.41 -64.24 10.48
CA PHE A 174 -37.96 -64.48 11.81
C PHE A 174 -39.50 -64.35 11.84
N GLN A 175 -40.06 -63.48 11.00
CA GLN A 175 -41.50 -63.28 10.85
C GLN A 175 -42.20 -64.47 10.15
N ASP A 176 -41.56 -65.06 9.14
CA ASP A 176 -42.07 -66.25 8.45
C ASP A 176 -42.03 -67.52 9.32
N LEU A 177 -41.01 -67.68 10.16
CA LEU A 177 -40.89 -68.82 11.08
C LEU A 177 -41.98 -68.82 12.18
N GLN A 178 -42.52 -67.63 12.50
CA GLN A 178 -43.55 -67.46 13.53
C GLN A 178 -44.96 -67.80 13.00
N LEU A 179 -45.18 -67.66 11.68
CA LEU A 179 -46.41 -68.10 11.00
C LEU A 179 -46.49 -69.63 10.87
N ALA A 180 -45.37 -70.30 10.61
CA ALA A 180 -45.33 -71.77 10.46
C ALA A 180 -45.65 -72.56 11.76
N LYS A 181 -45.42 -71.98 12.95
CA LYS A 181 -45.78 -72.61 14.24
C LYS A 181 -47.28 -72.55 14.58
N GLY A 182 -48.05 -71.66 13.93
CA GLY A 182 -49.48 -71.53 14.14
C GLY A 182 -50.29 -72.69 13.56
N GLU A 183 -49.91 -73.19 12.38
CA GLU A 183 -50.60 -74.31 11.72
C GLU A 183 -50.48 -75.63 12.49
N THR A 184 -49.33 -75.90 13.13
CA THR A 184 -49.10 -77.18 13.84
C THR A 184 -49.92 -77.31 15.14
N PHE A 185 -50.24 -76.20 15.80
CA PHE A 185 -51.04 -76.17 17.02
C PHE A 185 -52.52 -76.49 16.73
N GLN A 186 -53.05 -75.94 15.64
CA GLN A 186 -54.45 -76.15 15.25
C GLN A 186 -54.73 -77.62 14.93
N THR A 187 -53.78 -78.33 14.31
CA THR A 187 -53.94 -79.76 13.97
C THR A 187 -53.93 -80.67 15.21
N GLN A 188 -53.12 -80.35 16.23
CA GLN A 188 -53.10 -81.13 17.49
C GLN A 188 -54.36 -80.93 18.34
N LEU A 189 -54.94 -79.73 18.30
CA LEU A 189 -56.12 -79.38 19.10
C LEU A 189 -57.38 -80.11 18.61
N TRP A 190 -57.57 -80.22 17.29
CA TRP A 190 -58.67 -81.00 16.71
C TRP A 190 -58.56 -82.49 17.00
N LYS A 191 -57.34 -83.07 16.94
CA LYS A 191 -57.11 -84.48 17.27
C LYS A 191 -57.46 -84.81 18.73
N LYS A 192 -57.21 -83.88 19.65
CA LYS A 192 -57.58 -84.03 21.07
C LYS A 192 -59.07 -83.83 21.36
N MET A 193 -59.76 -83.02 20.55
CA MET A 193 -61.22 -82.88 20.63
C MET A 193 -61.95 -84.10 20.06
N ASP A 194 -61.42 -84.74 19.02
CA ASP A 194 -61.98 -85.96 18.44
C ASP A 194 -61.83 -87.16 19.40
N GLU A 195 -60.68 -87.29 20.07
CA GLU A 195 -60.47 -88.27 21.17
C GLU A 195 -61.42 -88.04 22.35
N PHE A 196 -61.82 -86.79 22.62
CA PHE A 196 -62.75 -86.43 23.70
C PHE A 196 -64.22 -86.77 23.34
N GLY A 197 -64.58 -86.66 22.06
CA GLY A 197 -65.90 -87.05 21.55
C GLY A 197 -66.15 -88.56 21.57
N GLU A 198 -65.10 -89.37 21.43
CA GLU A 198 -65.21 -90.84 21.40
C GLU A 198 -65.49 -91.45 22.79
N VAL A 199 -65.02 -90.82 23.87
CA VAL A 199 -65.25 -91.26 25.26
C VAL A 199 -66.66 -90.94 25.76
N LEU A 200 -67.33 -89.93 25.19
CA LEU A 200 -68.70 -89.54 25.54
C LEU A 200 -69.79 -90.46 24.94
N SER A 201 -69.43 -91.36 24.02
CA SER A 201 -70.37 -92.13 23.19
C SER A 201 -70.70 -93.55 23.71
N LYS A 202 -70.21 -93.98 24.88
CA LYS A 202 -70.46 -95.34 25.43
C LYS A 202 -70.65 -95.40 26.96
N SER A 203 -71.90 -95.53 27.43
CA SER A 203 -72.38 -96.59 28.36
C SER A 203 -73.85 -96.36 28.74
N ALA A 204 -74.59 -97.46 28.93
CA ALA A 204 -76.00 -97.61 28.58
C ALA A 204 -77.02 -97.40 29.72
N THR A 205 -78.18 -96.93 29.29
CA THR A 205 -79.36 -96.46 30.01
C THR A 205 -80.33 -97.59 30.35
N GLU A 206 -79.91 -98.55 31.18
CA GLU A 206 -80.86 -99.60 31.65
C GLU A 206 -80.65 -100.08 33.11
N GLN A 207 -79.56 -99.66 33.76
CA GLN A 207 -79.41 -99.77 35.23
C GLN A 207 -80.03 -98.58 36.00
N VAL A 208 -80.46 -97.54 35.28
CA VAL A 208 -80.89 -96.24 35.80
C VAL A 208 -82.23 -96.30 36.57
N ILE A 209 -83.15 -97.19 36.19
CA ILE A 209 -84.52 -97.17 36.72
C ILE A 209 -84.63 -97.79 38.12
N ASN A 210 -83.81 -98.80 38.44
CA ASN A 210 -83.76 -99.37 39.80
C ASN A 210 -82.83 -98.58 40.73
N ALA A 211 -81.79 -97.94 40.19
CA ALA A 211 -80.95 -96.99 40.94
C ALA A 211 -81.75 -95.74 41.37
N LEU A 212 -82.69 -95.25 40.55
CA LEU A 212 -83.48 -94.04 40.86
C LEU A 212 -84.29 -94.13 42.17
N LYS A 213 -84.70 -95.31 42.61
CA LYS A 213 -85.54 -95.46 43.81
C LYS A 213 -84.72 -95.43 45.11
N GLU A 214 -83.53 -96.03 45.08
CA GLU A 214 -82.55 -95.96 46.17
C GLU A 214 -81.90 -94.56 46.20
N VAL A 215 -81.65 -93.99 45.01
CA VAL A 215 -81.20 -92.61 44.85
C VAL A 215 -82.24 -91.63 45.38
N ILE A 216 -83.56 -91.81 45.28
CA ILE A 216 -84.51 -90.81 45.86
C ILE A 216 -84.46 -90.78 47.40
N VAL A 217 -84.18 -91.91 48.06
CA VAL A 217 -84.02 -91.96 49.52
C VAL A 217 -82.64 -91.39 49.91
N GLU A 218 -81.59 -91.80 49.20
CA GLU A 218 -80.24 -91.25 49.37
C GLU A 218 -80.16 -89.76 48.99
N PHE A 219 -80.99 -89.31 48.04
CA PHE A 219 -81.14 -87.93 47.57
C PHE A 219 -81.83 -87.08 48.60
N ASN A 220 -82.71 -87.63 49.46
CA ASN A 220 -83.37 -86.88 50.52
C ASN A 220 -82.48 -86.73 51.77
N GLU A 221 -81.69 -87.77 52.10
CA GLU A 221 -80.63 -87.68 53.12
C GLU A 221 -79.48 -86.77 52.66
N LYS A 222 -78.95 -86.97 51.44
CA LYS A 222 -77.95 -86.07 50.84
C LYS A 222 -78.53 -84.70 50.51
N LEU A 223 -79.84 -84.50 50.33
CA LEU A 223 -80.40 -83.16 50.16
C LEU A 223 -80.16 -82.33 51.41
N THR A 224 -80.43 -82.90 52.58
CA THR A 224 -80.32 -82.18 53.85
C THR A 224 -78.85 -81.96 54.22
N GLU A 225 -77.98 -82.96 54.00
CA GLU A 225 -76.55 -82.88 54.34
C GLU A 225 -75.72 -82.15 53.26
N GLN A 226 -75.88 -82.48 51.98
CA GLN A 226 -75.14 -81.82 50.90
C GLN A 226 -75.70 -80.47 50.49
N PHE A 227 -77.00 -80.14 50.60
CA PHE A 227 -77.42 -78.73 50.43
C PHE A 227 -77.11 -77.89 51.67
N GLY A 228 -77.15 -78.44 52.88
CA GLY A 228 -76.67 -77.74 54.07
C GLY A 228 -75.19 -77.34 53.94
N GLU A 229 -74.32 -78.30 53.58
CA GLU A 229 -72.91 -78.02 53.30
C GLU A 229 -72.69 -77.21 52.00
N ASN A 230 -73.46 -77.44 50.93
CA ASN A 230 -73.33 -76.65 49.70
C ASN A 230 -73.81 -75.22 49.87
N PHE A 231 -74.85 -74.92 50.67
CA PHE A 231 -75.24 -73.55 51.00
C PHE A 231 -74.19 -72.87 51.88
N LYS A 232 -73.53 -73.61 52.76
CA LYS A 232 -72.40 -73.10 53.56
C LYS A 232 -71.18 -72.81 52.69
N ARG A 233 -70.83 -73.72 51.76
CA ARG A 233 -69.81 -73.50 50.73
C ARG A 233 -70.19 -72.40 49.74
N LEU A 234 -71.48 -72.24 49.43
CA LEU A 234 -71.99 -71.17 48.57
C LEU A 234 -71.92 -69.83 49.30
N ASP A 235 -72.30 -69.75 50.57
CA ASP A 235 -72.11 -68.55 51.41
C ASP A 235 -70.63 -68.18 51.50
N GLU A 236 -69.74 -69.15 51.70
CA GLU A 236 -68.28 -68.91 51.61
C GLU A 236 -67.85 -68.46 50.22
N SER A 237 -68.41 -69.00 49.15
CA SER A 237 -68.07 -68.61 47.76
C SER A 237 -68.61 -67.22 47.43
N VAL A 238 -69.79 -66.86 47.94
CA VAL A 238 -70.40 -65.53 47.83
C VAL A 238 -69.61 -64.52 48.66
N LYS A 239 -69.20 -64.86 49.88
CA LYS A 239 -68.26 -64.03 50.67
C LYS A 239 -66.93 -63.85 49.96
N LYS A 240 -66.33 -64.91 49.43
CA LYS A 240 -65.12 -64.81 48.60
C LYS A 240 -65.34 -63.96 47.34
N LEU A 241 -66.54 -63.97 46.76
CA LEU A 241 -66.91 -63.08 45.66
C LEU A 241 -67.05 -61.62 46.10
N VAL A 242 -67.60 -61.35 47.28
CA VAL A 242 -67.67 -60.01 47.87
C VAL A 242 -66.26 -59.51 48.24
N ASP A 243 -65.43 -60.37 48.83
CA ASP A 243 -64.01 -60.07 49.08
C ASP A 243 -63.26 -59.84 47.76
N TRP A 244 -63.54 -60.63 46.72
CA TRP A 244 -63.00 -60.41 45.39
C TRP A 244 -63.50 -59.10 44.78
N GLN A 245 -64.78 -58.75 44.94
CA GLN A 245 -65.34 -57.47 44.48
C GLN A 245 -64.71 -56.29 45.19
N GLU A 246 -64.47 -56.37 46.50
CA GLU A 246 -63.82 -55.30 47.27
C GLU A 246 -62.34 -55.17 46.87
N ASN A 247 -61.64 -56.30 46.73
CA ASN A 247 -60.28 -56.31 46.19
C ASN A 247 -60.22 -55.77 44.76
N TYR A 248 -61.21 -56.08 43.92
CA TYR A 248 -61.31 -55.57 42.56
C TYR A 248 -61.62 -54.08 42.53
N ARG A 249 -62.46 -53.57 43.44
CA ARG A 249 -62.70 -52.13 43.64
C ARG A 249 -61.40 -51.41 43.97
N HIS A 250 -60.61 -51.95 44.91
CA HIS A 250 -59.29 -51.41 45.24
C HIS A 250 -58.32 -51.48 44.06
N GLN A 251 -58.32 -52.57 43.28
CA GLN A 251 -57.52 -52.65 42.06
C GLN A 251 -57.92 -51.63 40.99
N LEU A 252 -59.22 -51.36 40.82
CA LEU A 252 -59.73 -50.34 39.90
C LEU A 252 -59.34 -48.93 40.36
N GLU A 253 -59.36 -48.67 41.67
CA GLU A 253 -58.91 -47.40 42.26
C GLU A 253 -57.40 -47.18 42.06
N ASP A 254 -56.58 -48.20 42.30
CA ASP A 254 -55.14 -48.16 42.01
C ASP A 254 -54.86 -47.99 40.50
N MET A 255 -55.63 -48.68 39.65
CA MET A 255 -55.52 -48.58 38.20
C MET A 255 -55.90 -47.18 37.69
N ALA A 256 -56.93 -46.55 38.26
CA ALA A 256 -57.31 -45.17 37.93
C ALA A 256 -56.19 -44.18 38.29
N ASN A 257 -55.59 -44.31 39.47
CA ASN A 257 -54.45 -43.48 39.88
C ASN A 257 -53.24 -43.67 38.97
N LYS A 258 -52.94 -44.91 38.57
CA LYS A 258 -51.85 -45.23 37.63
C LYS A 258 -52.08 -44.67 36.23
N TYR A 259 -53.32 -44.72 35.73
CA TYR A 259 -53.67 -44.08 34.46
C TYR A 259 -53.49 -42.57 34.52
N GLN A 260 -53.89 -41.93 35.62
CA GLN A 260 -53.68 -40.48 35.79
C GLN A 260 -52.18 -40.12 35.76
N LEU A 261 -51.34 -40.86 36.48
CA LEU A 261 -49.87 -40.68 36.44
C LEU A 261 -49.30 -40.86 35.04
N GLY A 262 -49.82 -41.83 34.28
CA GLY A 262 -49.45 -42.03 32.87
C GLY A 262 -49.84 -40.85 31.98
N VAL A 263 -51.05 -40.31 32.15
CA VAL A 263 -51.53 -39.12 31.43
C VAL A 263 -50.67 -37.89 31.75
N ASP A 264 -50.32 -37.68 33.02
CA ASP A 264 -49.48 -36.56 33.44
C ASP A 264 -48.06 -36.66 32.87
N ALA A 265 -47.48 -37.87 32.83
CA ALA A 265 -46.17 -38.12 32.24
C ALA A 265 -46.16 -37.90 30.72
N ILE A 266 -47.24 -38.29 30.02
CA ILE A 266 -47.41 -38.02 28.58
C ILE A 266 -47.54 -36.51 28.34
N SER A 267 -48.32 -35.77 29.15
CA SER A 267 -48.44 -34.31 29.03
C SER A 267 -47.11 -33.59 29.31
N SER A 268 -46.30 -34.08 30.24
CA SER A 268 -44.94 -33.56 30.46
C SER A 268 -44.02 -33.83 29.25
N THR A 269 -44.18 -34.99 28.61
CA THR A 269 -43.41 -35.36 27.41
C THR A 269 -43.81 -34.48 26.22
N GLU A 270 -45.10 -34.21 26.04
CA GLU A 270 -45.63 -33.28 25.05
C GLU A 270 -44.98 -31.89 25.16
N LYS A 271 -44.93 -31.31 26.35
CA LYS A 271 -44.28 -30.00 26.59
C LYS A 271 -42.78 -30.02 26.25
N SER A 272 -42.11 -31.13 26.56
CA SER A 272 -40.68 -31.28 26.29
C SER A 272 -40.41 -31.39 24.78
N VAL A 273 -41.23 -32.17 24.07
CA VAL A 273 -41.18 -32.27 22.60
C VAL A 273 -41.49 -30.92 21.93
N ALA A 274 -42.45 -30.15 22.46
CA ALA A 274 -42.73 -28.80 21.98
C ALA A 274 -41.51 -27.87 22.12
N SER A 275 -40.82 -27.91 23.27
CA SER A 275 -39.60 -27.11 23.49
C SER A 275 -38.41 -27.53 22.60
N ILE A 276 -38.32 -28.82 22.26
CA ILE A 276 -37.34 -29.33 21.31
C ILE A 276 -37.63 -28.80 19.91
N ASN A 277 -38.89 -28.80 19.50
CA ASN A 277 -39.29 -28.28 18.19
C ASN A 277 -38.95 -26.80 18.05
N GLU A 278 -39.25 -25.99 19.07
CA GLU A 278 -38.91 -24.56 19.10
C GLU A 278 -37.39 -24.30 19.02
N ARG A 279 -36.58 -25.10 19.72
CA ARG A 279 -35.11 -25.01 19.63
C ARG A 279 -34.55 -25.49 18.29
N ALA A 280 -35.14 -26.54 17.70
CA ALA A 280 -34.72 -27.06 16.41
C ALA A 280 -34.96 -26.07 15.26
N GLU A 281 -35.97 -25.19 15.40
CA GLU A 281 -36.27 -24.12 14.44
C GLU A 281 -35.13 -23.08 14.31
N SER A 282 -34.27 -22.95 15.34
CA SER A 282 -33.11 -22.07 15.29
C SER A 282 -31.96 -22.60 14.41
N ILE A 283 -31.90 -23.92 14.15
CA ILE A 283 -30.82 -24.54 13.37
C ILE A 283 -30.85 -24.06 11.89
N PRO A 284 -32.01 -24.10 11.18
CA PRO A 284 -32.12 -23.53 9.84
C PRO A 284 -31.73 -22.05 9.77
N ALA A 285 -32.16 -21.24 10.73
CA ALA A 285 -31.84 -19.80 10.76
C ALA A 285 -30.33 -19.53 10.92
N THR A 286 -29.62 -20.40 11.63
CA THR A 286 -28.17 -20.30 11.81
C THR A 286 -27.43 -20.77 10.54
N MET A 287 -27.96 -21.79 9.86
CA MET A 287 -27.44 -22.25 8.56
C MET A 287 -27.65 -21.24 7.44
N GLU A 288 -28.79 -20.53 7.43
CA GLU A 288 -29.04 -19.42 6.50
C GLU A 288 -28.00 -18.30 6.65
N LYS A 289 -27.65 -17.95 7.91
CA LYS A 289 -26.60 -16.95 8.18
C LYS A 289 -25.22 -17.43 7.74
N LEU A 290 -24.88 -18.70 7.99
CA LEU A 290 -23.62 -19.28 7.52
C LEU A 290 -23.55 -19.26 5.99
N HIS A 291 -24.65 -19.57 5.31
CA HIS A 291 -24.74 -19.51 3.85
C HIS A 291 -24.47 -18.10 3.33
N GLN A 292 -25.07 -17.06 3.92
CA GLN A 292 -24.82 -15.66 3.56
C GLN A 292 -23.36 -15.25 3.77
N VAL A 293 -22.72 -15.70 4.86
CA VAL A 293 -21.30 -15.43 5.12
C VAL A 293 -20.41 -16.14 4.10
N MET A 294 -20.72 -17.39 3.74
CA MET A 294 -19.99 -18.11 2.69
C MET A 294 -20.17 -17.46 1.31
N GLU A 295 -21.38 -17.01 0.97
CA GLU A 295 -21.64 -16.33 -0.31
C GLU A 295 -20.90 -15.00 -0.40
N LEU A 296 -20.93 -14.19 0.66
CA LEU A 296 -20.18 -12.93 0.74
C LEU A 296 -18.66 -13.17 0.68
N GLY A 297 -18.15 -14.17 1.40
CA GLY A 297 -16.74 -14.57 1.39
C GLY A 297 -16.29 -15.01 0.00
N HIS A 298 -17.08 -15.84 -0.68
CA HIS A 298 -16.81 -16.26 -2.06
C HIS A 298 -16.82 -15.09 -3.05
N GLY A 299 -17.75 -14.15 -2.88
CA GLY A 299 -17.79 -12.91 -3.66
C GLY A 299 -16.52 -12.06 -3.46
N GLN A 300 -16.01 -11.96 -2.23
CA GLN A 300 -14.77 -11.23 -1.94
C GLN A 300 -13.54 -11.89 -2.55
N VAL A 301 -13.47 -13.23 -2.55
CA VAL A 301 -12.37 -13.97 -3.20
C VAL A 301 -12.37 -13.74 -4.71
N THR A 302 -13.54 -13.83 -5.35
CA THR A 302 -13.69 -13.57 -6.80
C THR A 302 -13.27 -12.14 -7.17
N GLU A 303 -13.65 -11.14 -6.35
CA GLU A 303 -13.24 -9.75 -6.55
C GLU A 303 -11.73 -9.56 -6.36
N LEU A 304 -11.11 -10.26 -5.40
CA LEU A 304 -9.67 -10.29 -5.18
C LEU A 304 -8.92 -10.87 -6.39
N GLU A 305 -9.41 -11.96 -6.97
CA GLU A 305 -8.87 -12.54 -8.22
C GLU A 305 -8.95 -11.54 -9.37
N HIS A 306 -10.08 -10.85 -9.54
CA HIS A 306 -10.23 -9.85 -10.61
C HIS A 306 -9.26 -8.67 -10.44
N ARG A 307 -9.08 -8.19 -9.20
CA ARG A 307 -8.10 -7.13 -8.89
C ARG A 307 -6.66 -7.57 -9.14
N LEU A 308 -6.32 -8.82 -8.81
CA LEU A 308 -5.01 -9.40 -9.10
C LEU A 308 -4.73 -9.44 -10.61
N GLU A 309 -5.72 -9.82 -11.42
CA GLU A 309 -5.57 -9.85 -12.88
C GLU A 309 -5.37 -8.43 -13.44
N ALA A 310 -6.14 -7.45 -12.97
CA ALA A 310 -5.93 -6.05 -13.35
C ALA A 310 -4.54 -5.52 -12.94
N PHE A 311 -4.01 -5.97 -11.79
CA PHE A 311 -2.67 -5.61 -11.32
C PHE A 311 -1.57 -6.25 -12.17
N LYS A 312 -1.78 -7.50 -12.58
CA LYS A 312 -0.90 -8.23 -13.51
C LYS A 312 -0.88 -7.54 -14.88
N ASP A 313 -2.02 -7.14 -15.41
CA ASP A 313 -2.10 -6.38 -16.66
C ASP A 313 -1.38 -5.02 -16.56
N LEU A 314 -1.52 -4.33 -15.44
CA LEU A 314 -0.80 -3.07 -15.19
C LEU A 314 0.71 -3.30 -15.17
N ARG A 315 1.18 -4.34 -14.47
CA ARG A 315 2.60 -4.75 -14.48
C ARG A 315 3.07 -5.01 -15.91
N ASP A 316 2.34 -5.82 -16.68
CA ASP A 316 2.76 -6.22 -18.02
C ASP A 316 2.86 -5.01 -18.96
N LYS A 317 1.88 -4.09 -18.91
CA LYS A 317 1.94 -2.82 -19.65
C LYS A 317 3.07 -1.90 -19.20
N ALA A 318 3.35 -1.83 -17.90
CA ALA A 318 4.46 -1.04 -17.38
C ALA A 318 5.81 -1.60 -17.85
N VAL A 319 5.96 -2.93 -17.86
CA VAL A 319 7.15 -3.62 -18.38
C VAL A 319 7.28 -3.44 -19.91
N GLU A 320 6.18 -3.46 -20.66
CA GLU A 320 6.18 -3.24 -22.11
C GLU A 320 6.48 -1.78 -22.51
N ALA A 321 6.03 -0.81 -21.71
CA ALA A 321 6.32 0.61 -21.94
C ALA A 321 7.80 0.98 -21.67
N MET A 322 8.50 0.21 -20.85
CA MET A 322 9.88 0.50 -20.45
C MET A 322 10.88 0.56 -21.63
N PRO A 323 10.91 -0.44 -22.54
CA PRO A 323 11.71 -0.38 -23.75
C PRO A 323 11.42 0.84 -24.62
N GLN A 324 10.15 1.22 -24.75
CA GLN A 324 9.73 2.36 -25.58
C GLN A 324 10.27 3.68 -25.02
N ILE A 325 10.20 3.87 -23.70
CA ILE A 325 10.74 5.07 -23.06
C ILE A 325 12.26 5.15 -23.25
N ARG A 326 12.96 4.01 -23.15
CA ARG A 326 14.39 3.94 -23.42
C ARG A 326 14.74 4.30 -24.86
N GLU A 327 13.99 3.78 -25.83
CA GLU A 327 14.16 4.12 -27.25
C GLU A 327 13.91 5.61 -27.52
N GLN A 328 12.83 6.18 -26.95
CA GLN A 328 12.51 7.59 -27.09
C GLN A 328 13.61 8.49 -26.50
N MET A 329 14.20 8.06 -25.38
CA MET A 329 15.31 8.76 -24.74
C MET A 329 16.59 8.69 -25.58
N ASP A 330 16.93 7.51 -26.09
CA ASP A 330 18.09 7.33 -26.98
C ASP A 330 17.93 8.17 -28.26
N SER A 331 16.70 8.24 -28.82
CA SER A 331 16.37 9.11 -29.94
C SER A 331 16.52 10.60 -29.59
N THR A 332 15.99 11.04 -28.45
CA THR A 332 16.13 12.43 -27.97
C THR A 332 17.61 12.79 -27.79
N MET A 333 18.40 11.85 -27.26
CA MET A 333 19.84 12.02 -27.08
C MET A 333 20.57 12.20 -28.42
N SER A 334 20.19 11.41 -29.44
CA SER A 334 20.72 11.59 -30.81
C SER A 334 20.36 12.96 -31.37
N VAL A 335 19.10 13.39 -31.28
CA VAL A 335 18.63 14.67 -31.82
C VAL A 335 19.34 15.85 -31.17
N ILE A 336 19.59 15.78 -29.86
CA ILE A 336 20.32 16.84 -29.18
C ILE A 336 21.78 16.85 -29.61
N GLY A 337 22.44 15.68 -29.71
CA GLY A 337 23.80 15.58 -30.25
C GLY A 337 23.92 16.19 -31.66
N ASP A 338 22.97 15.90 -32.54
CA ASP A 338 22.91 16.49 -33.88
C ASP A 338 22.68 18.01 -33.83
N SER A 339 21.86 18.50 -32.90
CA SER A 339 21.61 19.93 -32.71
C SER A 339 22.85 20.69 -32.23
N VAL A 340 23.63 20.10 -31.32
CA VAL A 340 24.92 20.67 -30.87
C VAL A 340 25.90 20.73 -32.03
N LYS A 341 25.97 19.68 -32.84
CA LYS A 341 26.82 19.64 -34.04
C LYS A 341 26.39 20.67 -35.09
N ALA A 342 25.09 20.87 -35.28
CA ALA A 342 24.57 21.90 -36.17
C ALA A 342 24.92 23.31 -35.67
N ALA A 343 24.79 23.57 -34.37
CA ALA A 343 25.20 24.84 -33.76
C ALA A 343 26.72 25.07 -33.90
N SER A 344 27.54 24.03 -33.73
CA SER A 344 28.99 24.06 -33.96
C SER A 344 29.34 24.54 -35.37
N ASN A 345 28.76 23.89 -36.39
CA ASN A 345 28.97 24.28 -37.78
C ASN A 345 28.50 25.72 -38.05
N HIS A 346 27.42 26.14 -37.41
CA HIS A 346 26.93 27.51 -37.53
C HIS A 346 27.90 28.53 -36.93
N TYR A 347 28.50 28.25 -35.77
CA TYR A 347 29.53 29.11 -35.16
C TYR A 347 30.77 29.23 -36.05
N GLU A 348 31.24 28.12 -36.61
CA GLU A 348 32.38 28.13 -37.52
C GLU A 348 32.09 29.00 -38.76
N THR A 349 30.88 28.87 -39.32
CA THR A 349 30.43 29.71 -40.44
C THR A 349 30.36 31.19 -40.05
N MET A 350 29.84 31.51 -38.86
CA MET A 350 29.77 32.89 -38.34
C MET A 350 31.16 33.52 -38.19
N LEU A 351 32.15 32.75 -37.70
CA LEU A 351 33.53 33.21 -37.57
C LEU A 351 34.16 33.51 -38.94
N ILE A 352 33.94 32.64 -39.92
CA ILE A 352 34.41 32.86 -41.29
C ILE A 352 33.79 34.11 -41.91
N GLU A 353 32.47 34.29 -41.74
CA GLU A 353 31.77 35.45 -42.32
C GLU A 353 32.14 36.75 -41.61
N SER A 354 32.36 36.71 -40.29
CA SER A 354 32.90 37.85 -39.53
C SER A 354 34.28 38.28 -40.02
N GLN A 355 35.17 37.32 -40.33
CA GLN A 355 36.48 37.61 -40.91
C GLN A 355 36.36 38.34 -42.26
N LYS A 356 35.48 37.86 -43.15
CA LYS A 356 35.24 38.52 -44.45
C LYS A 356 34.76 39.95 -44.30
N VAL A 357 33.84 40.22 -43.37
CA VAL A 357 33.32 41.57 -43.12
C VAL A 357 34.46 42.52 -42.73
N ILE A 358 35.42 42.05 -41.93
CA ILE A 358 36.58 42.87 -41.54
C ILE A 358 37.55 43.08 -42.68
N ASP A 359 37.83 42.05 -43.49
CA ASP A 359 38.69 42.21 -44.66
C ASP A 359 38.08 43.22 -45.65
N HIS A 360 36.75 43.16 -45.83
CA HIS A 360 36.02 44.11 -46.65
C HIS A 360 36.00 45.52 -46.04
N PHE A 361 35.76 45.65 -44.74
CA PHE A 361 35.84 46.93 -44.02
C PHE A 361 37.24 47.53 -44.14
N GLY A 362 38.29 46.72 -43.99
CA GLY A 362 39.68 47.17 -44.06
C GLY A 362 40.09 47.65 -45.46
N ALA A 363 39.67 46.93 -46.49
CA ALA A 363 39.85 47.37 -47.87
C ALA A 363 39.10 48.69 -48.14
N THR A 364 37.84 48.78 -47.69
CA THR A 364 36.98 49.95 -47.92
C THR A 364 37.46 51.19 -47.15
N ALA A 365 37.91 51.02 -45.91
CA ALA A 365 38.42 52.10 -45.08
C ALA A 365 39.75 52.65 -45.65
N THR A 366 40.64 51.76 -46.10
CA THR A 366 41.89 52.16 -46.78
C THR A 366 41.61 52.93 -48.07
N ASP A 367 40.69 52.45 -48.92
CA ASP A 367 40.28 53.15 -50.14
C ASP A 367 39.62 54.51 -49.83
N SER A 368 38.79 54.57 -48.80
CA SER A 368 38.12 55.82 -48.38
C SER A 368 39.10 56.87 -47.90
N VAL A 369 40.13 56.48 -47.14
CA VAL A 369 41.18 57.39 -46.67
C VAL A 369 42.07 57.87 -47.81
N GLU A 370 42.41 57.00 -48.78
CA GLU A 370 43.18 57.42 -49.95
C GLU A 370 42.39 58.39 -50.83
N LYS A 371 41.08 58.17 -51.00
CA LYS A 371 40.17 59.11 -51.66
C LYS A 371 40.07 60.45 -50.91
N LEU A 372 40.01 60.42 -49.58
CA LEU A 372 40.01 61.63 -48.75
C LEU A 372 41.33 62.40 -48.91
N ARG A 373 42.47 61.70 -48.85
CA ARG A 373 43.81 62.27 -49.04
C ARG A 373 43.92 62.97 -50.39
N THR A 374 43.56 62.28 -51.47
CA THR A 374 43.64 62.82 -52.82
C THR A 374 42.68 64.00 -53.03
N ASN A 375 41.47 63.97 -52.46
CA ASN A 375 40.55 65.10 -52.52
C ASN A 375 41.02 66.32 -51.71
N ILE A 376 41.61 66.11 -50.53
CA ILE A 376 42.19 67.20 -49.72
C ILE A 376 43.39 67.82 -50.45
N GLU A 377 44.28 67.00 -51.01
CA GLU A 377 45.46 67.45 -51.77
C GLU A 377 45.03 68.24 -53.03
N GLY A 378 44.08 67.71 -53.80
CA GLY A 378 43.54 68.39 -54.98
C GLY A 378 42.71 69.64 -54.64
N GLY A 379 42.02 69.66 -53.49
CA GLY A 379 41.31 70.83 -52.98
C GLY A 379 42.28 71.94 -52.57
N ALA A 380 43.34 71.60 -51.85
CA ALA A 380 44.41 72.51 -51.46
C ALA A 380 45.12 73.10 -52.68
N GLU A 381 45.41 72.28 -53.71
CA GLU A 381 46.00 72.75 -54.96
C GLU A 381 45.10 73.74 -55.71
N LYS A 382 43.79 73.47 -55.78
CA LYS A 382 42.82 74.41 -56.36
C LYS A 382 42.77 75.74 -55.61
N VAL A 383 42.67 75.69 -54.28
CA VAL A 383 42.68 76.90 -53.43
C VAL A 383 43.98 77.68 -53.63
N SER A 384 45.11 76.98 -53.67
CA SER A 384 46.43 77.56 -53.94
C SER A 384 46.46 78.32 -55.27
N ASN A 385 46.07 77.65 -56.36
CA ASN A 385 46.08 78.26 -57.69
C ASN A 385 45.15 79.47 -57.76
N GLN A 386 43.98 79.39 -57.13
CA GLN A 386 43.00 80.47 -57.13
C GLN A 386 43.41 81.67 -56.26
N LEU A 387 44.13 81.43 -55.15
CA LEU A 387 44.78 82.48 -54.36
C LEU A 387 45.85 83.18 -55.20
N ILE A 388 46.75 82.44 -55.87
CA ILE A 388 47.79 83.02 -56.73
C ILE A 388 47.16 83.87 -57.86
N GLU A 389 46.16 83.33 -58.56
CA GLU A 389 45.46 84.04 -59.64
C GLU A 389 44.76 85.31 -59.13
N SER A 390 44.10 85.22 -57.96
CA SER A 390 43.45 86.38 -57.33
C SER A 390 44.47 87.44 -56.91
N SER A 391 45.64 87.04 -56.38
CA SER A 391 46.74 87.95 -56.03
C SER A 391 47.27 88.69 -57.26
N GLN A 392 47.54 87.95 -58.34
CA GLN A 392 48.03 88.51 -59.59
C GLN A 392 47.02 89.47 -60.21
N THR A 393 45.73 89.10 -60.20
CA THR A 393 44.64 89.95 -60.71
C THR A 393 44.51 91.22 -59.88
N LEU A 394 44.57 91.11 -58.54
CA LEU A 394 44.50 92.25 -57.63
C LEU A 394 45.70 93.19 -57.84
N SER A 395 46.91 92.63 -57.95
CA SER A 395 48.15 93.37 -58.23
C SER A 395 48.06 94.09 -59.58
N GLY A 396 47.57 93.43 -60.63
CA GLY A 396 47.37 94.04 -61.95
C GLY A 396 46.38 95.21 -61.93
N LYS A 397 45.19 95.01 -61.34
CA LYS A 397 44.16 96.06 -61.24
C LYS A 397 44.60 97.26 -60.41
N LEU A 398 45.37 97.03 -59.34
CA LEU A 398 45.88 98.13 -58.51
C LEU A 398 47.05 98.85 -59.15
N ALA A 399 47.91 98.16 -59.91
CA ALA A 399 48.94 98.81 -60.72
C ALA A 399 48.32 99.70 -61.81
N GLU A 400 47.27 99.21 -62.48
CA GLU A 400 46.46 99.99 -63.42
C GLU A 400 45.84 101.22 -62.74
N ALA A 401 45.17 101.05 -61.59
CA ALA A 401 44.60 102.15 -60.82
C ALA A 401 45.66 103.17 -60.36
N SER A 402 46.85 102.73 -59.96
CA SER A 402 47.96 103.61 -59.58
C SER A 402 48.49 104.39 -60.78
N SER A 403 48.58 103.76 -61.95
CA SER A 403 48.95 104.41 -63.21
C SER A 403 47.90 105.44 -63.63
N ASP A 404 46.62 105.09 -63.53
CA ASP A 404 45.51 105.99 -63.85
C ASP A 404 45.48 107.22 -62.93
N ILE A 405 45.75 107.04 -61.62
CA ILE A 405 45.88 108.16 -60.67
C ILE A 405 47.06 109.06 -61.08
N GLN A 406 48.21 108.47 -61.42
CA GLN A 406 49.39 109.20 -61.89
C GLN A 406 49.07 110.02 -63.14
N ASP A 407 48.41 109.41 -64.12
CA ASP A 407 48.01 110.07 -65.38
C ASP A 407 46.99 111.18 -65.14
N GLN A 408 45.99 110.96 -64.27
CA GLN A 408 44.99 111.97 -63.90
C GLN A 408 45.63 113.16 -63.17
N VAL A 409 46.58 112.91 -62.25
CA VAL A 409 47.36 113.97 -61.57
C VAL A 409 48.24 114.72 -62.58
N SER A 410 48.84 114.01 -63.55
CA SER A 410 49.62 114.58 -64.66
C SER A 410 48.76 115.35 -65.68
N THR A 411 47.45 115.16 -65.70
CA THR A 411 46.52 115.89 -66.58
C THR A 411 45.93 117.11 -65.85
N ALA A 412 45.69 117.01 -64.54
CA ALA A 412 45.27 118.13 -63.68
C ALA A 412 46.35 119.23 -63.54
N THR A 413 47.58 118.96 -64.01
CA THR A 413 48.80 119.79 -63.97
C THR A 413 48.69 121.11 -64.73
N GLY A 414 47.68 121.30 -65.60
CA GLY A 414 47.51 122.53 -66.37
C GLY A 414 47.25 123.80 -65.54
N GLY A 415 46.88 123.70 -64.24
CA GLY A 415 46.37 124.85 -63.47
C GLY A 415 47.01 125.18 -62.11
N LEU A 416 47.82 124.30 -61.46
CA LEU A 416 48.15 124.42 -60.02
C LEU A 416 49.61 124.05 -59.63
N ARG A 417 50.59 124.69 -60.28
CA ARG A 417 52.03 124.37 -60.25
C ARG A 417 52.71 124.10 -58.89
N ASN A 418 52.28 124.68 -57.76
CA ASN A 418 52.91 124.46 -56.44
C ASN A 418 52.30 123.30 -55.62
N VAL A 419 51.03 122.96 -55.87
CA VAL A 419 50.37 121.79 -55.26
C VAL A 419 50.73 120.52 -56.03
N THR A 420 51.05 120.69 -57.32
CA THR A 420 51.49 119.64 -58.25
C THR A 420 52.77 118.94 -57.80
N ASP A 421 53.81 119.66 -57.38
CA ASP A 421 55.07 119.03 -56.98
C ASP A 421 54.84 118.10 -55.78
N HIS A 422 54.07 118.57 -54.80
CA HIS A 422 53.70 117.77 -53.62
C HIS A 422 52.75 116.61 -53.94
N LEU A 423 51.80 116.77 -54.86
CA LEU A 423 50.89 115.70 -55.30
C LEU A 423 51.60 114.65 -56.15
N SER A 424 52.51 115.07 -57.03
CA SER A 424 53.32 114.16 -57.84
C SER A 424 54.27 113.35 -56.96
N GLU A 425 54.93 114.00 -56.01
CA GLU A 425 55.77 113.32 -55.00
C GLU A 425 54.95 112.38 -54.11
N SER A 426 53.76 112.79 -53.67
CA SER A 426 52.86 111.94 -52.87
C SER A 426 52.32 110.76 -53.67
N THR A 427 52.02 110.93 -54.96
CA THR A 427 51.52 109.86 -55.83
C THR A 427 52.63 108.86 -56.15
N GLU A 428 53.86 109.33 -56.36
CA GLU A 428 55.04 108.46 -56.51
C GLU A 428 55.33 107.69 -55.21
N MET A 429 55.21 108.34 -54.04
CA MET A 429 55.29 107.64 -52.75
C MET A 429 54.18 106.60 -52.58
N ILE A 430 52.95 106.90 -52.96
CA ILE A 430 51.82 105.94 -52.91
C ILE A 430 52.07 104.76 -53.86
N ARG A 431 52.56 105.02 -55.08
CA ARG A 431 52.93 103.98 -56.05
C ARG A 431 53.98 103.05 -55.45
N GLN A 432 55.02 103.62 -54.83
CA GLN A 432 56.10 102.85 -54.22
C GLN A 432 55.62 102.06 -52.99
N GLN A 433 54.81 102.66 -52.12
CA GLN A 433 54.21 101.96 -50.98
C GLN A 433 53.27 100.82 -51.40
N LEU A 434 52.49 101.01 -52.48
CA LEU A 434 51.66 99.97 -53.06
C LEU A 434 52.50 98.84 -53.66
N GLU A 435 53.57 99.17 -54.37
CA GLU A 435 54.49 98.18 -54.96
C GLU A 435 55.22 97.34 -53.89
N ASP A 436 55.66 97.99 -52.81
CA ASP A 436 56.22 97.30 -51.65
C ASP A 436 55.17 96.40 -50.98
N ALA A 437 53.95 96.91 -50.75
CA ALA A 437 52.84 96.13 -50.20
C ALA A 437 52.43 94.94 -51.10
N PHE A 438 52.54 95.06 -52.43
CA PHE A 438 52.30 93.93 -53.35
C PHE A 438 53.38 92.87 -53.29
N THR A 439 54.62 93.32 -53.17
CA THR A 439 55.75 92.41 -53.06
C THR A 439 55.62 91.61 -51.78
N GLU A 440 55.22 92.26 -50.69
CA GLU A 440 54.96 91.62 -49.39
C GLU A 440 53.72 90.72 -49.42
N LEU A 441 52.57 91.18 -49.97
CA LEU A 441 51.36 90.35 -50.10
C LEU A 441 51.60 89.10 -50.95
N ASN A 442 52.34 89.22 -52.06
CA ASN A 442 52.70 88.06 -52.88
C ASN A 442 53.64 87.10 -52.15
N ALA A 443 54.54 87.62 -51.32
CA ALA A 443 55.40 86.79 -50.48
C ALA A 443 54.58 86.05 -49.41
N GLU A 444 53.69 86.75 -48.70
CA GLU A 444 52.78 86.16 -47.70
C GLU A 444 51.84 85.13 -48.33
N MET A 445 51.28 85.41 -49.50
CA MET A 445 50.44 84.47 -50.25
C MET A 445 51.20 83.22 -50.68
N ARG A 446 52.46 83.34 -51.10
CA ARG A 446 53.29 82.16 -51.41
C ARG A 446 53.58 81.32 -50.17
N VAL A 447 53.81 81.95 -49.03
CA VAL A 447 54.00 81.25 -47.74
C VAL A 447 52.70 80.55 -47.33
N LEU A 448 51.56 81.25 -47.35
CA LEU A 448 50.24 80.68 -47.05
C LEU A 448 49.90 79.49 -47.95
N VAL A 449 50.21 79.57 -49.24
CA VAL A 449 50.04 78.47 -50.19
C VAL A 449 50.92 77.27 -49.84
N ALA A 450 52.17 77.52 -49.44
CA ALA A 450 53.06 76.46 -48.99
C ALA A 450 52.54 75.81 -47.71
N ASP A 451 52.08 76.61 -46.74
CA ASP A 451 51.52 76.13 -45.47
C ASP A 451 50.24 75.32 -45.69
N ILE A 452 49.30 75.80 -46.52
CA ILE A 452 48.07 75.04 -46.88
C ILE A 452 48.42 73.70 -47.51
N LYS A 453 49.45 73.65 -48.36
CA LYS A 453 49.90 72.43 -49.02
C LYS A 453 50.53 71.45 -48.04
N ASP A 454 51.37 71.94 -47.12
CA ASP A 454 51.99 71.11 -46.09
C ASP A 454 50.95 70.61 -45.06
N ASP A 455 50.00 71.44 -44.64
CA ASP A 455 48.90 71.07 -43.74
C ASP A 455 47.97 70.03 -44.38
N ALA A 456 47.67 70.16 -45.68
CA ALA A 456 46.89 69.17 -46.43
C ALA A 456 47.60 67.81 -46.46
N LYS A 457 48.92 67.81 -46.66
CA LYS A 457 49.75 66.60 -46.66
C LYS A 457 49.82 65.99 -45.25
N GLN A 458 49.99 66.82 -44.22
CA GLN A 458 50.02 66.41 -42.82
C GLN A 458 48.68 65.82 -42.36
N THR A 459 47.56 66.44 -42.75
CA THR A 459 46.21 65.93 -42.50
C THR A 459 46.00 64.57 -43.15
N GLY A 460 46.47 64.42 -44.40
CA GLY A 460 46.46 63.14 -45.11
C GLY A 460 47.25 62.04 -44.39
N THR A 461 48.41 62.36 -43.82
CA THR A 461 49.19 61.40 -43.00
C THR A 461 48.49 61.05 -41.69
N VAL A 462 47.91 62.03 -40.98
CA VAL A 462 47.19 61.78 -39.72
C VAL A 462 45.96 60.88 -39.96
N LEU A 463 45.20 61.13 -41.02
CA LEU A 463 44.06 60.27 -41.38
C LEU A 463 44.49 58.84 -41.74
N LYS A 464 45.64 58.69 -42.41
CA LYS A 464 46.22 57.39 -42.73
C LYS A 464 46.62 56.64 -41.46
N ASP A 465 47.30 57.30 -40.54
CA ASP A 465 47.78 56.69 -39.30
C ASP A 465 46.60 56.30 -38.39
N ALA A 466 45.63 57.20 -38.22
CA ALA A 466 44.40 56.93 -37.45
C ALA A 466 43.60 55.75 -38.02
N ASN A 467 43.55 55.61 -39.35
CA ASN A 467 42.90 54.46 -39.98
C ASN A 467 43.70 53.16 -39.79
N GLN A 468 45.03 53.21 -39.85
CA GLN A 468 45.85 52.04 -39.53
C GLN A 468 45.67 51.58 -38.08
N GLU A 469 45.58 52.53 -37.14
CA GLU A 469 45.30 52.25 -35.74
C GLU A 469 43.90 51.65 -35.53
N LEU A 470 42.87 52.21 -36.18
CA LEU A 470 41.52 51.64 -36.18
C LEU A 470 41.49 50.21 -36.73
N LEU A 471 42.22 49.94 -37.82
CA LEU A 471 42.32 48.60 -38.39
C LEU A 471 43.02 47.62 -37.46
N ALA A 472 44.08 48.06 -36.78
CA ALA A 472 44.78 47.27 -35.78
C ALA A 472 43.85 46.93 -34.61
N SER A 473 43.18 47.94 -34.04
CA SER A 473 42.25 47.76 -32.91
C SER A 473 41.05 46.88 -33.29
N THR A 474 40.49 47.04 -34.49
CA THR A 474 39.38 46.20 -34.97
C THR A 474 39.80 44.73 -35.13
N ARG A 475 41.02 44.47 -35.64
CA ARG A 475 41.57 43.11 -35.73
C ARG A 475 41.84 42.51 -34.36
N GLU A 476 42.33 43.30 -33.41
CA GLU A 476 42.59 42.85 -32.04
C GLU A 476 41.30 42.44 -31.33
N ILE A 477 40.28 43.32 -31.34
CA ILE A 477 38.95 43.03 -30.77
C ILE A 477 38.36 41.78 -31.40
N GLN A 478 38.45 41.62 -32.72
CA GLN A 478 37.93 40.43 -33.40
C GLN A 478 38.69 39.17 -33.00
N THR A 479 40.02 39.23 -32.88
CA THR A 479 40.81 38.06 -32.44
C THR A 479 40.37 37.63 -31.06
N GLU A 480 40.20 38.59 -30.14
CA GLU A 480 39.70 38.33 -28.79
C GLU A 480 38.27 37.76 -28.79
N THR A 481 37.38 38.33 -29.62
CA THR A 481 35.99 37.86 -29.76
C THR A 481 35.93 36.45 -30.36
N THR A 482 36.77 36.17 -31.35
CA THR A 482 36.89 34.85 -32.00
C THR A 482 37.39 33.82 -31.01
N GLU A 483 38.41 34.17 -30.21
CA GLU A 483 38.94 33.30 -29.18
C GLU A 483 37.92 33.06 -28.06
N ALA A 484 37.15 34.10 -27.68
CA ALA A 484 36.06 33.98 -26.73
C ALA A 484 34.94 33.06 -27.23
N ILE A 485 34.50 33.21 -28.49
CA ILE A 485 33.50 32.32 -29.12
C ILE A 485 34.05 30.88 -29.18
N ARG A 486 35.32 30.69 -29.54
CA ARG A 486 35.94 29.37 -29.60
C ARG A 486 36.01 28.70 -28.23
N LYS A 487 36.39 29.43 -27.18
CA LYS A 487 36.36 28.94 -25.79
C LYS A 487 34.93 28.64 -25.32
N LEU A 488 33.96 29.48 -25.69
CA LEU A 488 32.55 29.29 -25.33
C LEU A 488 32.01 28.03 -26.01
N HIS A 489 32.36 27.82 -27.28
CA HIS A 489 32.02 26.62 -28.05
C HIS A 489 32.61 25.35 -27.43
N ASP A 490 33.92 25.32 -27.19
CA ASP A 490 34.64 24.18 -26.59
C ASP A 490 34.07 23.82 -25.20
N ARG A 491 33.76 24.86 -24.41
CA ARG A 491 33.12 24.71 -23.10
C ARG A 491 31.68 24.23 -23.21
N LEU A 492 30.89 24.72 -24.17
CA LEU A 492 29.52 24.24 -24.41
C LEU A 492 29.54 22.78 -24.84
N GLU A 493 30.37 22.39 -25.78
CA GLU A 493 30.52 21.01 -26.24
C GLU A 493 30.87 20.09 -25.08
N THR A 494 31.91 20.43 -24.31
CA THR A 494 32.35 19.63 -23.17
C THR A 494 31.28 19.54 -22.08
N THR A 495 30.64 20.66 -21.72
CA THR A 495 29.61 20.68 -20.66
C THR A 495 28.33 19.99 -21.07
N LEU A 496 27.91 20.13 -22.33
CA LEU A 496 26.77 19.40 -22.87
C LEU A 496 27.06 17.90 -22.86
N GLU A 497 28.23 17.47 -23.36
CA GLU A 497 28.61 16.06 -23.37
C GLU A 497 28.67 15.46 -21.96
N GLU A 498 29.22 16.20 -21.00
CA GLU A 498 29.30 15.79 -19.59
C GLU A 498 27.91 15.72 -18.93
N VAL A 499 27.09 16.76 -19.08
CA VAL A 499 25.70 16.78 -18.58
C VAL A 499 24.89 15.67 -19.20
N PHE A 500 25.03 15.41 -20.50
CA PHE A 500 24.29 14.32 -21.15
C PHE A 500 24.72 12.96 -20.66
N LYS A 501 26.02 12.73 -20.48
CA LYS A 501 26.52 11.45 -20.00
C LYS A 501 26.04 11.18 -18.58
N ILE A 502 26.06 12.20 -17.74
CA ILE A 502 25.54 12.16 -16.36
C ILE A 502 24.02 11.95 -16.37
N GLN A 503 23.27 12.73 -17.15
CA GLN A 503 21.81 12.65 -17.24
C GLN A 503 21.37 11.28 -17.77
N ALA A 504 21.99 10.76 -18.82
CA ALA A 504 21.70 9.45 -19.37
C ALA A 504 21.98 8.34 -18.34
N GLN A 505 23.10 8.42 -17.60
CA GLN A 505 23.38 7.49 -16.50
C GLN A 505 22.35 7.59 -15.38
N HIS A 506 21.96 8.81 -14.98
CA HIS A 506 20.97 9.02 -13.94
C HIS A 506 19.61 8.48 -14.36
N VAL A 507 19.14 8.81 -15.56
CA VAL A 507 17.86 8.34 -16.06
C VAL A 507 17.85 6.82 -16.16
N ARG A 508 18.94 6.20 -16.65
CA ARG A 508 19.08 4.74 -16.70
C ARG A 508 19.02 4.12 -15.29
N ARG A 509 19.74 4.69 -14.32
CA ARG A 509 19.64 4.25 -12.91
C ARG A 509 18.23 4.42 -12.33
N THR A 510 17.56 5.53 -12.62
CA THR A 510 16.20 5.78 -12.16
C THR A 510 15.25 4.76 -12.75
N PHE A 511 15.44 4.38 -14.02
CA PHE A 511 14.65 3.33 -14.67
C PHE A 511 14.92 1.94 -14.11
N ASP A 512 16.19 1.55 -13.96
CA ASP A 512 16.54 0.27 -13.34
C ASP A 512 15.96 0.18 -11.90
N SER A 513 16.03 1.29 -11.15
CA SER A 513 15.43 1.39 -9.82
C SER A 513 13.90 1.37 -9.84
N LEU A 514 13.26 1.97 -10.83
CA LEU A 514 11.80 1.93 -11.00
C LEU A 514 11.33 0.53 -11.35
N GLU A 515 12.04 -0.17 -12.23
CA GLU A 515 11.78 -1.56 -12.58
C GLU A 515 11.89 -2.47 -11.36
N ASP A 516 12.96 -2.31 -10.57
CA ASP A 516 13.16 -3.07 -9.34
C ASP A 516 12.08 -2.72 -8.28
N GLN A 517 11.73 -1.44 -8.13
CA GLN A 517 10.65 -1.01 -7.23
C GLN A 517 9.28 -1.53 -7.66
N ILE A 518 8.94 -1.48 -8.95
CA ILE A 518 7.67 -2.01 -9.47
C ILE A 518 7.63 -3.51 -9.24
N THR A 519 8.70 -4.23 -9.58
CA THR A 519 8.80 -5.68 -9.39
C THR A 519 8.66 -6.05 -7.92
N GLN A 520 9.35 -5.35 -7.03
CA GLN A 520 9.27 -5.58 -5.59
C GLN A 520 7.89 -5.20 -5.03
N SER A 521 7.28 -4.11 -5.49
CA SER A 521 5.96 -3.66 -5.06
C SER A 521 4.87 -4.64 -5.49
N VAL A 522 4.92 -5.10 -6.74
CA VAL A 522 4.02 -6.14 -7.27
C VAL A 522 4.24 -7.45 -6.53
N GLY A 523 5.49 -7.86 -6.26
CA GLY A 523 5.80 -9.05 -5.46
C GLY A 523 5.24 -8.97 -4.04
N LYS A 524 5.46 -7.84 -3.34
CA LYS A 524 4.91 -7.61 -2.00
C LYS A 524 3.38 -7.57 -2.00
N THR A 525 2.78 -6.97 -3.02
CA THR A 525 1.31 -6.91 -3.16
C THR A 525 0.75 -8.30 -3.41
N GLY A 526 1.38 -9.10 -4.28
CA GLY A 526 1.02 -10.50 -4.52
C GLY A 526 1.07 -11.32 -3.23
N SER A 527 2.17 -11.26 -2.48
CA SER A 527 2.29 -11.95 -1.19
C SER A 527 1.32 -11.44 -0.13
N ALA A 528 1.00 -10.14 -0.12
CA ALA A 528 0.01 -9.57 0.80
C ALA A 528 -1.40 -10.07 0.47
N VAL A 529 -1.75 -10.14 -0.81
CA VAL A 529 -3.03 -10.68 -1.27
C VAL A 529 -3.14 -12.18 -0.96
N GLU A 530 -2.10 -12.96 -1.25
CA GLU A 530 -2.06 -14.39 -0.93
C GLU A 530 -2.28 -14.63 0.57
N LYS A 531 -1.62 -13.84 1.42
CA LYS A 531 -1.82 -13.87 2.87
C LYS A 531 -3.23 -13.44 3.28
N GLN A 532 -3.84 -12.51 2.55
CA GLN A 532 -5.21 -12.07 2.83
C GLN A 532 -6.23 -13.15 2.48
N VAL A 533 -6.01 -13.90 1.40
CA VAL A 533 -6.79 -15.09 1.03
C VAL A 533 -6.63 -16.19 2.08
N GLU A 534 -5.40 -16.45 2.53
CA GLU A 534 -5.12 -17.42 3.60
C GLU A 534 -5.84 -17.05 4.92
N VAL A 535 -5.81 -15.78 5.31
CA VAL A 535 -6.55 -15.29 6.49
C VAL A 535 -8.05 -15.44 6.32
N LEU A 536 -8.57 -15.17 5.12
CA LEU A 536 -10.01 -15.27 4.82
C LEU A 536 -10.47 -16.74 4.86
N ASP A 537 -9.68 -17.67 4.33
CA ASP A 537 -9.93 -19.11 4.42
C ASP A 537 -9.91 -19.58 5.88
N LEU A 538 -8.95 -19.12 6.67
CA LEU A 538 -8.85 -19.43 8.10
C LEU A 538 -10.06 -18.89 8.90
N GLN A 539 -10.53 -17.68 8.57
CA GLN A 539 -11.74 -17.09 9.16
C GLN A 539 -13.00 -17.86 8.76
N MET A 540 -13.14 -18.24 7.48
CA MET A 540 -14.24 -19.08 7.02
C MET A 540 -14.24 -20.42 7.75
N GLN A 541 -13.08 -21.06 7.89
CA GLN A 541 -12.95 -22.33 8.60
C GLN A 541 -13.28 -22.19 10.09
N GLN A 542 -12.87 -21.09 10.74
CA GLN A 542 -13.26 -20.79 12.12
C GLN A 542 -14.77 -20.61 12.26
N GLU A 543 -15.40 -19.89 11.33
CA GLU A 543 -16.82 -19.61 11.40
C GLU A 543 -17.66 -20.87 11.10
N ILE A 544 -17.25 -21.70 10.13
CA ILE A 544 -17.83 -23.03 9.90
C ILE A 544 -17.71 -23.90 11.15
N ASN A 545 -16.53 -23.95 11.79
CA ASN A 545 -16.34 -24.70 13.02
C ASN A 545 -17.18 -24.15 14.18
N ARG A 546 -17.30 -22.82 14.30
CA ARG A 546 -18.14 -22.18 15.32
C ARG A 546 -19.60 -22.55 15.12
N THR A 547 -20.13 -22.42 13.91
CA THR A 547 -21.51 -22.79 13.60
C THR A 547 -21.76 -24.29 13.77
N MET A 548 -20.82 -25.15 13.38
CA MET A 548 -20.90 -26.60 13.60
C MET A 548 -20.88 -26.97 15.09
N ASN A 549 -20.07 -26.29 15.91
CA ASN A 549 -20.05 -26.48 17.35
C ASN A 549 -21.34 -25.99 18.01
N GLU A 550 -21.84 -24.80 17.65
CA GLU A 550 -23.11 -24.28 18.15
C GLU A 550 -24.28 -25.21 17.77
N MET A 551 -24.28 -25.74 16.56
CA MET A 551 -25.25 -26.74 16.13
C MET A 551 -25.08 -28.06 16.89
N GLY A 552 -23.84 -28.53 17.08
CA GLY A 552 -23.54 -29.73 17.83
C GLY A 552 -23.96 -29.63 19.30
N GLU A 553 -23.75 -28.47 19.93
CA GLU A 553 -24.16 -28.18 21.31
C GLU A 553 -25.69 -28.09 21.42
N ALA A 554 -26.36 -27.43 20.47
CA ALA A 554 -27.81 -27.38 20.39
C ALA A 554 -28.43 -28.78 20.22
N LEU A 555 -27.89 -29.58 19.30
CA LEU A 555 -28.32 -30.97 19.06
C LEU A 555 -28.02 -31.89 20.25
N ALA A 556 -26.86 -31.76 20.89
CA ALA A 556 -26.52 -32.50 22.10
C ALA A 556 -27.45 -32.15 23.26
N THR A 557 -27.75 -30.87 23.45
CA THR A 557 -28.70 -30.39 24.47
C THR A 557 -30.10 -30.94 24.23
N ILE A 558 -30.58 -30.88 22.98
CA ILE A 558 -31.86 -31.47 22.57
C ILE A 558 -31.88 -32.97 22.85
N THR A 559 -30.82 -33.69 22.47
CA THR A 559 -30.73 -35.14 22.61
C THR A 559 -30.64 -35.56 24.08
N GLN A 560 -29.88 -34.84 24.91
CA GLN A 560 -29.81 -35.08 26.36
C GLN A 560 -31.15 -34.79 27.04
N GLN A 561 -31.81 -33.69 26.69
CA GLN A 561 -33.11 -33.35 27.25
C GLN A 561 -34.16 -34.40 26.87
N PHE A 562 -34.22 -34.78 25.60
CA PHE A 562 -35.08 -35.88 25.12
C PHE A 562 -34.80 -37.19 25.85
N THR A 563 -33.53 -37.60 25.96
CA THR A 563 -33.14 -38.83 26.65
C THR A 563 -33.55 -38.81 28.12
N ARG A 564 -33.35 -37.68 28.81
CA ARG A 564 -33.70 -37.51 30.22
C ARG A 564 -35.21 -37.58 30.44
N ASP A 565 -35.98 -36.91 29.59
CA ASP A 565 -37.44 -36.89 29.70
C ASP A 565 -38.04 -38.25 29.33
N TYR A 566 -37.49 -38.93 28.32
CA TYR A 566 -37.88 -40.29 27.94
C TYR A 566 -37.48 -41.34 28.99
N GLN A 567 -36.30 -41.20 29.62
CA GLN A 567 -35.90 -42.03 30.77
C GLN A 567 -36.83 -41.83 31.96
N LYS A 568 -37.26 -40.58 32.22
CA LYS A 568 -38.21 -40.29 33.29
C LYS A 568 -39.56 -40.94 32.99
N LEU A 569 -40.09 -40.79 31.78
CA LEU A 569 -41.33 -41.44 31.34
C LEU A 569 -41.25 -42.96 31.48
N THR A 570 -40.20 -43.59 30.97
CA THR A 570 -40.00 -45.05 31.04
C THR A 570 -39.81 -45.54 32.47
N ARG A 571 -39.15 -44.77 33.35
CA ARG A 571 -39.04 -45.08 34.77
C ARG A 571 -40.39 -44.96 35.49
N GLU A 572 -41.17 -43.91 35.23
CA GLU A 572 -42.52 -43.78 35.80
C GLU A 572 -43.45 -44.90 35.31
N MET A 573 -43.41 -45.24 34.02
CA MET A 573 -44.15 -46.39 33.48
C MET A 573 -43.66 -47.72 34.08
N SER A 574 -42.36 -47.91 34.26
CA SER A 574 -41.79 -49.10 34.89
C SER A 574 -42.17 -49.19 36.36
N ASN A 575 -42.20 -48.08 37.10
CA ASN A 575 -42.67 -48.04 38.47
C ASN A 575 -44.14 -48.44 38.54
N VAL A 576 -45.00 -47.86 37.68
CA VAL A 576 -46.42 -48.23 37.57
C VAL A 576 -46.64 -49.73 37.37
N VAL A 577 -45.77 -50.38 36.57
CA VAL A 577 -45.81 -51.83 36.30
C VAL A 577 -45.24 -52.66 37.47
N ASN A 578 -44.14 -52.23 38.09
CA ASN A 578 -43.39 -53.02 39.06
C ASN A 578 -43.91 -52.94 40.51
N THR A 579 -44.70 -51.93 40.89
CA THR A 579 -45.29 -51.86 42.25
C THR A 579 -46.31 -52.97 42.55
N LYS A 580 -46.53 -53.91 41.62
CA LYS A 580 -47.41 -55.09 41.81
C LYS A 580 -46.70 -56.38 42.25
N VAL A 581 -45.37 -56.39 42.42
CA VAL A 581 -44.65 -57.63 42.78
C VAL A 581 -44.46 -57.82 44.29
N ALA A 582 -44.82 -56.85 45.13
CA ALA A 582 -44.63 -56.92 46.58
C ALA A 582 -45.93 -56.72 47.37
N VAL A 583 -46.89 -57.65 47.25
CA VAL A 583 -47.90 -57.98 48.28
C VAL A 583 -48.17 -59.47 48.23
#